data_AF-A0A1V5C4B7-F1
#
_entry.id   AF-A0A1V5C4B7-F1
#
_cell.length_a   1.000
_cell.length_b   1.000
_cell.length_c   1.000
_cell.angle_alpha   90.00
_cell.angle_beta   90.00
_cell.angle_gamma   90.00
#
_symmetry.space_group_name_H-M   'P 1'
#
loop_
_entity.id
_entity.type
_entity.pdbx_description
1 polymer ?
#
loop_
_entity_poly.entity_id
_entity_poly.type
_entity_poly.pdbx_seq_one_letter_code
_entity_poly.pdbx_strand_id
1 'polypeptide(L)'
;MVKGKDGKIYTGISTDVSRRLDEHQACGTKGAKFLRGRGPLKLLIAMEVGSRSQALRVERRVKQLKRSRKENMIRQPAMLKVLIEKEVAARDEEASEYARR
;
A
#
# COMPACT_ATOMS: atom_id res chain seq x y z
N MET A 1 4.41 -0.52 -2.29
CA MET A 1 4.23 0.13 -3.60
C MET A 1 5.20 -0.45 -4.62
N VAL A 2 4.75 -0.59 -5.86
CA VAL A 2 5.51 -1.21 -6.96
C VAL A 2 5.52 -0.27 -8.16
N LYS A 3 6.61 -0.20 -8.91
CA LYS A 3 6.72 0.60 -10.14
C LYS A 3 6.95 -0.29 -11.34
N GLY A 4 6.13 -0.11 -12.38
CA GLY A 4 6.33 -0.74 -13.68
C GLY A 4 7.30 0.05 -14.56
N LYS A 5 7.67 -0.51 -15.71
CA LYS A 5 8.54 0.15 -16.70
C LYS A 5 8.00 1.50 -17.21
N ASP A 6 6.69 1.67 -17.22
CA ASP A 6 5.99 2.90 -17.63
C ASP A 6 6.05 4.02 -16.58
N GLY A 7 6.74 3.76 -15.46
CA GLY A 7 6.89 4.70 -14.36
C GLY A 7 5.65 4.89 -13.51
N LYS A 8 4.55 4.15 -13.77
CA LYS A 8 3.34 4.20 -12.95
C LYS A 8 3.56 3.45 -11.66
N ILE A 9 3.08 4.05 -10.57
CA ILE A 9 3.15 3.48 -9.22
C ILE A 9 1.84 2.75 -8.94
N TYR A 10 1.96 1.47 -8.62
CA TYR A 10 0.88 0.64 -8.11
C TYR A 10 0.97 0.50 -6.60
N THR A 11 -0.18 0.54 -5.94
CA THR A 11 -0.31 0.44 -4.48
C THR A 11 -1.32 -0.64 -4.16
N GLY A 12 -0.91 -1.58 -3.31
CA GLY A 12 -1.69 -2.73 -2.89
C GLY A 12 -1.28 -3.16 -1.47
N ILE A 13 -2.13 -3.96 -0.84
CA ILE A 13 -1.80 -4.68 0.39
C ILE A 13 -1.62 -6.17 0.09
N SER A 14 -0.76 -6.82 0.86
CA SER A 14 -0.58 -8.27 0.84
C SER A 14 -0.06 -8.70 2.20
N THR A 15 -0.42 -9.91 2.64
CA THR A 15 0.21 -10.57 3.80
C THR A 15 1.60 -11.08 3.46
N ASP A 16 1.85 -11.35 2.19
CA ASP A 16 3.13 -11.79 1.66
C ASP A 16 3.46 -10.94 0.43
N VAL A 17 4.37 -9.98 0.61
CA VAL A 17 4.72 -9.00 -0.43
C VAL A 17 5.57 -9.66 -1.52
N SER A 18 6.49 -10.54 -1.15
CA SER A 18 7.38 -11.24 -2.08
C SER A 18 6.59 -12.15 -3.01
N ARG A 19 5.77 -13.03 -2.46
CA ARG A 19 4.91 -13.92 -3.25
C ARG A 19 3.97 -13.16 -4.18
N ARG A 20 3.40 -12.04 -3.70
CA ARG A 20 2.50 -11.19 -4.50
C ARG A 20 3.23 -10.48 -5.64
N LEU A 21 4.48 -10.06 -5.41
CA LEU A 21 5.32 -9.45 -6.44
C LEU A 21 5.64 -10.45 -7.54
N ASP A 22 5.99 -11.68 -7.18
CA ASP A 22 6.29 -12.76 -8.12
C ASP A 22 5.05 -13.14 -8.95
N GLU A 23 3.88 -13.25 -8.31
CA GLU A 23 2.60 -13.43 -9.02
C GLU A 23 2.33 -12.30 -10.03
N HIS A 24 2.70 -11.06 -9.70
CA HIS A 24 2.55 -9.92 -10.59
C HIS A 24 3.60 -9.92 -11.71
N GLN A 25 4.84 -10.34 -11.44
CA GLN A 25 5.90 -10.45 -12.45
C GLN A 25 5.63 -11.57 -13.45
N ALA A 26 5.14 -12.72 -12.97
CA ALA A 26 4.81 -13.89 -13.79
C ALA A 26 3.69 -13.63 -14.81
N CYS A 27 3.03 -12.45 -14.77
CA CYS A 27 2.01 -12.02 -15.72
C CYS A 27 0.83 -12.99 -15.92
N GLY A 28 0.60 -13.89 -14.94
CA GLY A 28 -0.47 -14.86 -14.94
C GLY A 28 -1.83 -14.30 -14.50
N THR A 29 -2.84 -15.17 -14.43
CA THR A 29 -4.22 -14.82 -14.05
C THR A 29 -4.35 -14.34 -12.59
N LYS A 30 -3.38 -14.66 -11.72
CA LYS A 30 -3.33 -14.24 -10.31
C LYS A 30 -2.81 -12.82 -10.11
N GLY A 31 -2.21 -12.23 -11.16
CA GLY A 31 -1.69 -10.87 -11.14
C GLY A 31 -2.77 -9.80 -11.30
N ALA A 32 -2.51 -8.59 -10.80
CA ALA A 32 -3.42 -7.48 -11.02
C ALA A 32 -3.52 -7.17 -12.53
N LYS A 33 -4.73 -7.05 -13.08
CA LYS A 33 -4.96 -6.71 -14.50
C LYS A 33 -4.16 -5.47 -14.94
N PHE A 34 -3.98 -4.51 -14.03
CA PHE A 34 -3.19 -3.30 -14.25
C PHE A 34 -1.69 -3.55 -14.45
N LEU A 35 -1.12 -4.59 -13.84
CA LEU A 35 0.32 -4.89 -13.90
C LEU A 35 0.70 -5.87 -15.00
N ARG A 36 -0.29 -6.51 -15.65
CA ARG A 36 -0.07 -7.47 -16.74
C ARG A 36 0.70 -6.81 -17.89
N GLY A 37 1.86 -7.38 -18.26
CA GLY A 37 2.72 -6.86 -19.34
C GLY A 37 3.54 -5.60 -18.99
N ARG A 38 3.51 -5.14 -17.73
CA ARG A 38 4.27 -3.95 -17.28
C ARG A 38 5.58 -4.28 -16.56
N GLY A 39 6.03 -5.52 -16.70
CA GLY A 39 7.33 -5.97 -16.21
C GLY A 39 8.50 -5.26 -16.93
N PRO A 40 9.68 -5.17 -16.29
CA PRO A 40 9.98 -5.63 -14.92
C PRO A 40 9.35 -4.73 -13.85
N LEU A 41 8.83 -5.34 -12.79
CA LEU A 41 8.22 -4.63 -11.66
C LEU A 41 9.26 -4.42 -10.56
N LYS A 42 9.44 -3.17 -10.12
CA LYS A 42 10.35 -2.83 -9.02
C LYS A 42 9.57 -2.56 -7.75
N LEU A 43 9.88 -3.30 -6.68
CA LEU A 43 9.39 -2.96 -5.34
C LEU A 43 10.07 -1.65 -4.89
N LEU A 44 9.27 -0.65 -4.55
CA LEU A 44 9.79 0.66 -4.14
C LEU A 44 9.83 0.82 -2.63
N ILE A 45 8.78 0.37 -1.96
CA ILE A 45 8.62 0.46 -0.51
C ILE A 45 7.58 -0.56 -0.07
N ALA A 46 7.77 -1.20 1.08
CA ALA A 46 6.79 -2.01 1.77
C ALA A 46 6.80 -1.63 3.24
N MET A 47 5.63 -1.66 3.88
CA MET A 47 5.48 -1.41 5.30
C MET A 47 4.41 -2.31 5.86
N GLU A 48 4.68 -2.84 7.04
CA GLU A 48 3.72 -3.59 7.81
C GLU A 48 2.66 -2.65 8.39
N VAL A 49 1.42 -3.10 8.35
CA VAL A 49 0.26 -2.39 8.88
C VAL A 49 -0.55 -3.44 9.64
N GLY A 50 -0.85 -3.18 10.91
CA GLY A 50 -1.39 -4.15 11.86
C GLY A 50 -2.50 -5.06 11.30
N SER A 51 -3.76 -4.65 11.45
CA SER A 51 -4.89 -5.44 10.98
C SER A 51 -5.18 -5.22 9.50
N ARG A 52 -5.83 -6.22 8.85
CA ARG A 52 -6.32 -6.11 7.47
C ARG A 52 -7.21 -4.88 7.27
N SER A 53 -8.05 -4.54 8.24
CA SER A 53 -8.94 -3.38 8.20
C SER A 53 -8.15 -2.06 8.16
N GLN A 54 -7.11 -1.93 8.98
CA GLN A 54 -6.21 -0.77 8.95
C GLN A 54 -5.44 -0.70 7.63
N ALA A 55 -4.91 -1.83 7.16
CA ALA A 55 -4.21 -1.90 5.88
C ALA A 55 -5.09 -1.42 4.71
N LEU A 56 -6.36 -1.81 4.67
CA LEU A 56 -7.31 -1.36 3.64
C LEU A 56 -7.63 0.14 3.73
N ARG A 57 -7.67 0.74 4.92
CA ARG A 57 -7.87 2.19 5.09
C ARG A 57 -6.65 2.97 4.60
N VAL A 58 -5.46 2.57 5.06
CA VAL A 58 -4.18 3.14 4.62
C VAL A 58 -4.06 3.03 3.09
N GLU A 59 -4.38 1.87 2.52
CA GLU A 59 -4.33 1.66 1.07
C GLU A 59 -5.27 2.62 0.32
N ARG A 60 -6.51 2.78 0.78
CA ARG A 60 -7.46 3.74 0.20
C ARG A 60 -6.93 5.17 0.28
N ARG A 61 -6.39 5.57 1.43
CA ARG A 61 -5.82 6.89 1.63
C ARG A 61 -4.65 7.13 0.68
N VAL A 62 -3.72 6.18 0.62
CA VAL A 62 -2.57 6.18 -0.28
C VAL A 62 -3.01 6.22 -1.75
N LYS A 63 -4.05 5.47 -2.14
CA LYS A 63 -4.58 5.47 -3.52
C LYS A 63 -5.02 6.87 -3.96
N GLN A 64 -5.68 7.62 -3.07
CA GLN A 64 -6.14 9.00 -3.30
C GLN A 64 -5.00 10.03 -3.38
N LEU A 65 -3.81 9.72 -2.87
CA LEU A 65 -2.69 10.65 -2.93
C LEU A 65 -2.20 10.86 -4.37
N LYS A 66 -1.81 12.11 -4.64
CA LYS A 66 -1.12 12.50 -5.87
C LYS A 66 0.19 11.74 -6.02
N ARG A 67 0.65 11.58 -7.27
CA ARG A 67 1.91 10.90 -7.59
C ARG A 67 3.10 11.47 -6.82
N SER A 68 3.22 12.79 -6.72
CA SER A 68 4.30 13.47 -5.99
C SER A 68 4.36 13.08 -4.50
N ARG A 69 3.21 12.98 -3.83
CA ARG A 69 3.12 12.51 -2.44
C ARG A 69 3.60 11.06 -2.29
N LYS A 70 3.25 10.19 -3.24
CA LYS A 70 3.71 8.79 -3.27
C LYS A 70 5.23 8.72 -3.45
N GLU A 71 5.77 9.51 -4.37
CA GLU A 71 7.22 9.60 -4.61
C GLU A 71 7.97 10.13 -3.38
N ASN A 72 7.43 11.13 -2.69
CA ASN A 72 8.01 11.61 -1.43
C ASN A 72 7.99 10.53 -0.34
N MET A 73 6.90 9.76 -0.21
CA MET A 73 6.84 8.63 0.72
C MET A 73 7.86 7.52 0.40
N ILE A 74 8.16 7.32 -0.89
CA ILE A 74 9.20 6.36 -1.32
C ILE A 74 10.59 6.88 -0.94
N ARG A 75 10.85 8.18 -1.11
CA ARG A 75 12.12 8.82 -0.72
C ARG A 75 12.27 8.93 0.79
N GLN A 76 11.17 9.12 1.51
CA GLN A 76 11.11 9.30 2.95
C GLN A 76 10.09 8.33 3.56
N PRO A 77 10.49 7.07 3.79
CA PRO A 77 9.62 6.03 4.38
C PRO A 77 8.96 6.45 5.70
N ALA A 78 9.62 7.31 6.49
CA ALA A 78 9.07 7.88 7.73
C ALA A 78 7.71 8.56 7.52
N MET A 79 7.49 9.22 6.37
CA MET A 79 6.20 9.84 6.07
C MET A 79 5.08 8.81 5.93
N LEU A 80 5.38 7.63 5.38
CA LEU A 80 4.42 6.55 5.25
C LEU A 80 4.13 5.93 6.63
N LYS A 81 5.15 5.82 7.49
CA LYS A 81 4.99 5.40 8.89
C LYS A 81 4.03 6.30 9.66
N VAL A 82 4.25 7.60 9.59
CA VAL A 82 3.36 8.59 10.24
C VAL A 82 1.93 8.51 9.70
N LEU A 83 1.74 8.27 8.40
CA LEU A 83 0.41 8.07 7.84
C LEU A 83 -0.25 6.81 8.43
N ILE A 84 0.48 5.70 8.49
CA ILE A 84 -0.02 4.44 9.04
C ILE A 84 -0.40 4.62 10.52
N GLU A 85 0.47 5.21 11.32
CA GLU A 85 0.24 5.47 12.75
C GLU A 85 -1.01 6.34 12.96
N LYS A 86 -1.20 7.39 12.14
CA LYS A 86 -2.41 8.24 12.21
C LYS A 86 -3.69 7.47 11.91
N GLU A 87 -3.69 6.64 10.87
CA GLU A 87 -4.86 5.85 10.48
C GLU A 87 -5.16 4.71 11.48
N VAL A 88 -4.12 4.22 12.17
CA VAL A 88 -4.26 3.25 13.28
C VAL A 88 -4.85 3.94 14.51
N ALA A 89 -4.27 5.06 14.95
CA ALA A 89 -4.70 5.79 16.15
C ALA A 89 -6.14 6.31 16.04
N ALA A 90 -6.54 6.82 14.87
CA ALA A 90 -7.92 7.25 14.62
C ALA A 90 -8.95 6.13 14.84
N ARG A 91 -8.54 4.85 14.70
CA ARG A 91 -9.44 3.72 14.97
C ARG A 91 -9.58 3.41 16.45
N ASP A 92 -8.51 3.57 17.22
CA ASP A 92 -8.52 3.29 18.66
C ASP A 92 -9.39 4.33 19.39
N GLU A 93 -9.38 5.59 18.93
CA GLU A 93 -10.29 6.64 19.40
C GLU A 93 -11.76 6.36 19.04
N GLU A 94 -12.07 6.07 17.77
CA GLU A 94 -13.44 5.72 17.33
C GLU A 94 -13.98 4.46 18.04
N ALA A 95 -13.14 3.45 18.26
CA ALA A 95 -13.53 2.22 18.94
C ALA A 95 -13.79 2.46 20.44
N SER A 96 -12.98 3.31 21.07
CA SER A 96 -13.18 3.72 22.46
C SER A 96 -14.44 4.58 22.65
N GLU A 97 -14.76 5.43 21.67
CA GLU A 97 -15.99 6.24 21.68
C GLU A 97 -17.25 5.37 21.49
N TYR A 98 -17.19 4.37 20.60
CA TYR A 98 -18.30 3.42 20.42
C TYR A 98 -18.52 2.52 21.65
N ALA A 99 -17.46 2.05 22.31
CA ALA A 99 -17.59 1.21 23.51
C ALA A 99 -18.13 1.98 24.74
N ARG A 100 -18.14 3.32 24.69
CA ARG A 100 -18.71 4.19 25.73
C ARG A 100 -20.18 4.56 25.46
N ARG A 101 -20.71 4.23 24.27
CA ARG A 101 -22.13 4.39 23.91
C ARG A 101 -22.89 3.09 24.13
#